data_AF-A0A6B2SCJ6-F1
#
_entry.id   AF-A0A6B2SCJ6-F1
#
_cell.length_a   1.000
_cell.length_b   1.000
_cell.length_c   1.000
_cell.angle_alpha   90.00
_cell.angle_beta   90.00
_cell.angle_gamma   90.00
#
_symmetry.space_group_name_H-M   'P 1'
#
loop_
_entity.id
_entity.type
_entity.pdbx_description
1 polymer ?
#
loop_
_entity_poly.entity_id
_entity_poly.type
_entity_poly.pdbx_seq_one_letter_code
_entity_poly.pdbx_strand_id
1 'polypeptide(L)' 'DGIGGEAALRLAGAVEQGSEHPLGRAITAYATKSAPHEPLPAVREFAAEAGRGVRGEVDGHVVEVRSP' A
#
# COMPACT_ATOMS: atom_id res chain seq x y z
N ASP A 1 -20.30 -5.40 1.52
CA ASP A 1 -19.41 -5.88 0.44
C ASP A 1 -18.23 -4.95 0.30
N GLY A 2 -17.02 -5.49 0.39
CA GLY A 2 -15.77 -4.75 0.28
C GLY A 2 -14.73 -5.65 -0.40
N ILE A 3 -13.57 -5.08 -0.75
CA ILE A 3 -12.53 -5.76 -1.54
C ILE A 3 -11.88 -6.97 -0.81
N GLY A 4 -12.20 -7.22 0.45
CA GLY A 4 -11.59 -8.26 1.27
C GLY A 4 -10.24 -7.84 1.86
N GLY A 5 -9.86 -8.48 2.96
CA GLY A 5 -8.64 -8.10 3.71
C GLY A 5 -7.35 -8.34 2.92
N GLU A 6 -7.30 -9.42 2.14
CA GLU A 6 -6.12 -9.76 1.34
C GLU A 6 -5.87 -8.76 0.20
N ALA A 7 -6.91 -8.40 -0.55
CA ALA A 7 -6.78 -7.39 -1.61
C ALA A 7 -6.46 -6.02 -1.01
N ALA A 8 -7.11 -5.63 0.09
CA ALA A 8 -6.80 -4.40 0.80
C ALA A 8 -5.33 -4.36 1.26
N LEU A 9 -4.81 -5.47 1.80
CA LEU A 9 -3.42 -5.58 2.20
C LEU A 9 -2.46 -5.46 1.02
N ARG A 10 -2.73 -6.12 -0.11
CA ARG A 10 -1.91 -6.01 -1.32
C ARG A 10 -1.87 -4.58 -1.85
N LEU A 11 -3.02 -3.92 -1.94
CA LEU A 11 -3.11 -2.53 -2.41
C LEU A 11 -2.42 -1.55 -1.46
N ALA A 12 -2.64 -1.67 -0.14
CA ALA A 12 -2.00 -0.82 0.86
C ALA A 12 -0.48 -1.03 0.89
N GLY A 13 -0.03 -2.30 0.89
CA GLY A 13 1.38 -2.65 0.83
C GLY A 13 2.05 -2.11 -0.43
N ALA A 14 1.36 -2.13 -1.57
CA ALA A 14 1.89 -1.56 -2.81
C ALA A 14 2.17 -0.07 -2.66
N VAL A 15 1.21 0.74 -2.20
CA VAL A 15 1.37 2.19 -2.03
C VAL A 15 2.45 2.52 -0.99
N GLU A 16 2.51 1.76 0.11
CA GLU A 16 3.48 1.97 1.18
C GLU A 16 4.94 1.62 0.79
N GLN A 17 5.19 1.06 -0.40
CA GLN A 17 6.56 0.86 -0.92
C GLN A 17 7.34 2.17 -1.04
N GLY A 18 6.67 3.29 -1.31
CA GLY A 18 7.29 4.62 -1.40
C GLY A 18 7.40 5.37 -0.07
N SER A 19 6.92 4.79 1.03
CA SER A 19 6.83 5.45 2.34
C SER A 19 8.14 5.37 3.13
N GLU A 20 8.54 6.49 3.74
CA GLU A 20 9.70 6.53 4.63
C GLU A 20 9.36 6.13 6.07
N HIS A 21 8.06 6.03 6.39
CA HIS A 21 7.59 5.75 7.74
C HIS A 21 7.85 4.29 8.16
N PRO A 22 8.27 4.03 9.41
CA PRO A 22 8.44 2.66 9.92
C PRO A 22 7.19 1.79 9.80
N LEU A 23 6.00 2.37 9.98
CA LEU A 23 4.73 1.66 9.83
C LEU A 23 4.48 1.25 8.38
N GLY A 24 4.70 2.15 7.41
CA GLY A 24 4.57 1.84 5.99
C GLY A 24 5.48 0.68 5.58
N ARG A 25 6.73 0.71 6.03
CA ARG A 25 7.68 -0.40 5.83
C ARG A 25 7.18 -1.73 6.42
N ALA A 26 6.54 -1.69 7.59
CA ALA A 26 5.98 -2.89 8.20
C ALA A 26 4.79 -3.45 7.41
N ILE A 27 3.92 -2.58 6.88
CA ILE A 27 2.79 -2.96 6.02
C ILE A 27 3.32 -3.60 4.73
N THR A 28 4.24 -2.93 4.03
CA THR A 28 4.88 -3.45 2.80
C THR A 28 5.54 -4.80 3.04
N ALA A 29 6.29 -4.93 4.14
CA ALA A 29 6.96 -6.19 4.48
C ALA A 29 5.96 -7.31 4.79
N TYR A 30 4.85 -7.02 5.47
CA TYR A 30 3.82 -8.00 5.75
C TYR A 30 3.08 -8.41 4.47
N ALA A 31 2.70 -7.47 3.62
CA ALA A 31 2.02 -7.73 2.36
C ALA A 31 2.86 -8.64 1.43
N THR A 32 4.16 -8.37 1.31
CA THR A 32 5.09 -9.22 0.53
C THR A 32 5.22 -10.63 1.12
N LYS A 33 5.22 -10.76 2.46
CA LYS A 33 5.30 -12.08 3.12
C LYS A 33 4.01 -12.89 3.01
N SER A 34 2.86 -12.23 2.97
CA SER A 34 1.57 -12.90 2.84
C SER A 34 1.36 -13.50 1.45
N ALA A 35 2.05 -13.00 0.43
CA ALA A 35 1.98 -13.51 -0.94
C ALA A 35 3.39 -13.65 -1.58
N PRO A 36 4.22 -14.61 -1.13
CA PRO A 36 5.65 -14.68 -1.47
C PRO A 36 5.93 -14.96 -2.96
N HIS A 37 4.94 -15.45 -3.72
CA HIS A 37 5.05 -15.72 -5.15
C HIS A 37 4.39 -14.64 -6.03
N GLU A 38 3.82 -13.61 -5.41
CA GLU A 38 3.12 -12.54 -6.12
C GLU A 38 3.66 -11.19 -5.65
N PRO A 39 4.58 -10.58 -6.41
CA PRO A 39 5.10 -9.27 -6.04
C PRO A 39 3.97 -8.24 -5.92
N LEU A 40 4.23 -7.21 -5.10
CA LEU A 40 3.31 -6.10 -4.97
C LEU A 40 3.20 -5.37 -6.32
N PRO A 41 1.98 -4.96 -6.71
CA PRO A 41 1.76 -4.23 -7.95
C PRO A 41 2.51 -2.90 -7.96
N ALA A 42 2.79 -2.39 -9.16
CA ALA A 42 3.43 -1.10 -9.34
C ALA A 42 2.48 0.05 -8.96
N VAL A 43 3.04 1.11 -8.39
CA VAL A 43 2.30 2.31 -8.01
C VAL A 43 2.55 3.41 -9.05
N ARG A 44 1.48 4.02 -9.54
CA ARG A 44 1.51 5.24 -10.35
C ARG A 44 1.08 6.44 -9.52
N GLU A 45 1.54 7.63 -9.91
CA GLU A 45 1.17 8.89 -9.26
C GLU A 45 1.36 8.91 -7.73
N PHE A 46 2.41 8.22 -7.26
CA PHE A 46 2.71 8.17 -5.83
C PHE A 46 2.93 9.57 -5.26
N ALA A 47 2.31 9.85 -4.12
CA ALA A 47 2.53 11.07 -3.35
C ALA A 47 2.54 10.76 -1.85
N ALA A 48 3.62 11.19 -1.18
CA ALA A 48 3.68 11.25 0.26
C ALA A 48 3.13 12.59 0.74
N GLU A 49 2.15 12.54 1.63
CA GLU A 49 1.54 13.70 2.26
C GLU A 49 1.98 13.74 3.72
N ALA A 50 3.05 14.50 4.00
CA ALA A 50 3.69 14.55 5.31
C ALA A 50 2.67 14.82 6.42
N GLY A 51 2.64 13.93 7.42
CA GLY A 51 1.70 13.99 8.55
C GLY A 51 0.27 13.53 8.23
N ARG A 52 -0.01 13.07 7.01
CA ARG A 52 -1.35 12.58 6.59
C ARG A 52 -1.33 11.16 6.05
N GLY A 53 -0.23 10.73 5.44
CA GLY A 53 -0.07 9.38 4.89
C GLY A 53 0.43 9.39 3.44
N VAL A 54 0.05 8.38 2.67
CA VAL A 54 0.48 8.20 1.28
C VAL A 54 -0.71 7.89 0.37
N ARG A 55 -0.59 8.25 -0.91
CA ARG A 55 -1.54 7.84 -1.95
C ARG A 55 -0.86 7.40 -3.23
N GLY A 56 -1.58 6.65 -4.05
CA GLY A 56 -1.19 6.33 -5.41
C GLY A 56 -2.25 5.53 -6.16
N GLU A 57 -2.04 5.34 -7.45
CA GLU A 57 -2.86 4.46 -8.28
C GLU A 57 -2.20 3.07 -8.39
N VAL A 58 -2.96 2.03 -8.06
CA VAL A 58 -2.52 0.62 -8.05
C VAL A 58 -3.59 -0.23 -8.73
N ASP A 59 -3.21 -0.97 -9.78
CA ASP A 59 -4.13 -1.82 -10.55
C ASP A 59 -5.45 -1.10 -10.95
N GLY A 60 -5.35 0.18 -11.32
CA GLY A 60 -6.51 1.00 -11.70
C GLY A 60 -7.33 1.58 -10.54
N HIS A 61 -6.90 1.37 -9.30
CA HIS A 61 -7.56 1.88 -8.09
C HIS A 61 -6.76 3.02 -7.49
N VAL A 62 -7.43 4.12 -7.12
CA VAL A 62 -6.84 5.15 -6.26
C VAL A 62 -6.88 4.64 -4.83
N VAL A 63 -5.70 4.51 -4.22
CA VAL A 63 -5.52 3.94 -2.88
C VAL A 63 -4.85 5.00 -2.00
N GLU A 64 -5.43 5.19 -0.81
CA GLU A 64 -4.90 6.08 0.22
C GLU A 64 -4.70 5.31 1.52
N VAL A 65 -3.50 5.41 2.10
CA VAL A 65 -3.22 4.91 3.45
C VAL A 65 -3.03 6.11 4.35
N ARG A 66 -3.91 6.25 5.34
CA ARG A 66 -4.00 7.41 6.21
C ARG A 66 -3.83 7.01 7.67
N SER A 67 -3.30 7.92 8.46
CA SER A 67 -3.47 7.86 9.91
C SER A 67 -4.94 8.18 10.26
N PRO A 68 -5.54 7.52 11.27
CA PRO A 68 -6.85 7.88 11.79
C PRO A 68 -6.93 9.34 12.26
#